data_AF-A0A844TC23-F1
#
_entry.id   AF-A0A844TC23-F1
#
_cell.length_a   1.000
_cell.length_b   1.000
_cell.length_c   1.000
_cell.angle_alpha   90.00
_cell.angle_beta   90.00
_cell.angle_gamma   90.00
#
_symmetry.space_group_name_H-M   'P 1'
#
loop_
_entity.id
_entity.type
_entity.pdbx_description
1 polymer ?
#
loop_
_entity_poly.entity_id
_entity_poly.type
_entity_poly.pdbx_seq_one_letter_code
_entity_poly.pdbx_strand_id
1 'polypeptide(L)'
;MAAENGHTAKEIIAIRRADGESRTLAASLPRLVLEARRIAANVIHGLHGRRRAGSGESFWQYRRFVSGEPSQNVDWRRSARDEHLYVREHEWEAAHTVWIWPDRSPSMAFASKTARESKLERTLIVAFALAELLVSGGERVGIPGLMAPTASRSVIDKMAQAMLHDDADRLSLPPSFVPSALAETIVLSDFWSPIAEIRATLAGLSGSGAHGTLVQVVDPAEESFPYSGRVEFVEPEGFGAITAGRAESWVQDYTARLALHRDQIRAETNKLDWLFTTHATDRSAAELLLFLHAGMQVSKSGARTTTIKAGPAA
;
A
#
# COMPACT_ATOMS: atom_id res chain seq x y z
N MET A 1 -7.21 -15.08 -42.65
CA MET A 1 -6.19 -14.51 -41.76
C MET A 1 -6.85 -13.39 -40.99
N ALA A 2 -7.50 -13.71 -39.87
CA ALA A 2 -8.18 -12.75 -39.01
C ALA A 2 -7.83 -13.15 -37.57
N ALA A 3 -6.74 -12.59 -37.06
CA ALA A 3 -6.25 -12.76 -35.70
C ALA A 3 -5.70 -11.42 -35.19
N GLU A 4 -6.42 -10.34 -35.47
CA GLU A 4 -6.15 -9.02 -34.89
C GLU A 4 -7.42 -8.58 -34.15
N ASN A 5 -7.20 -8.04 -32.94
CA ASN A 5 -8.16 -7.35 -32.05
C ASN A 5 -8.76 -8.13 -30.86
N GLY A 6 -8.11 -9.21 -30.40
CA GLY A 6 -8.37 -9.75 -29.05
C GLY A 6 -7.65 -8.98 -27.93
N HIS A 7 -6.48 -8.40 -28.24
CA HIS A 7 -5.62 -7.73 -27.24
C HIS A 7 -6.08 -6.30 -26.90
N THR A 8 -6.63 -5.56 -27.85
CA THR A 8 -7.05 -4.16 -27.67
C THR A 8 -8.26 -4.00 -26.76
N ALA A 9 -9.09 -5.04 -26.62
CA ALA A 9 -10.30 -5.00 -25.80
C ALA A 9 -10.04 -5.12 -24.28
N LYS A 10 -8.88 -5.66 -23.87
CA LYS A 10 -8.54 -5.86 -22.44
C LYS A 10 -7.91 -4.62 -21.77
N GLU A 11 -7.43 -3.65 -22.54
CA GLU A 11 -6.85 -2.40 -22.03
C GLU A 11 -7.89 -1.39 -21.47
N ILE A 12 -9.19 -1.62 -21.67
CA ILE A 12 -10.20 -0.54 -21.69
C ILE A 12 -11.24 -0.62 -20.55
N ILE A 13 -10.95 -1.22 -19.39
CA ILE A 13 -11.90 -1.05 -18.26
C ILE A 13 -11.73 0.36 -17.68
N ALA A 14 -12.53 1.24 -18.27
CA ALA A 14 -12.64 2.68 -18.13
C ALA A 14 -12.43 3.16 -16.69
N ILE A 15 -11.39 3.97 -16.48
CA ILE A 15 -11.39 4.91 -15.36
C ILE A 15 -12.51 5.92 -15.66
N ARG A 16 -13.69 5.74 -15.06
CA ARG A 16 -14.79 6.71 -15.15
C ARG A 16 -14.43 7.88 -14.24
N ARG A 17 -14.17 9.04 -14.82
CA ARG A 17 -14.20 10.31 -14.06
C ARG A 17 -15.63 10.78 -13.87
N ALA A 18 -15.82 11.68 -12.91
CA ALA A 18 -17.08 12.40 -12.69
C ALA A 18 -17.64 13.07 -13.97
N ASP A 19 -16.76 13.35 -14.94
CA ASP A 19 -17.06 14.02 -16.21
C ASP A 19 -17.58 13.06 -17.31
N GLY A 20 -17.59 11.75 -17.06
CA GLY A 20 -18.04 10.72 -18.01
C GLY A 20 -16.98 10.27 -19.03
N GLU A 21 -15.80 10.89 -19.07
CA GLU A 21 -14.67 10.43 -19.89
C GLU A 21 -14.11 9.11 -19.34
N SER A 22 -14.05 8.09 -20.21
CA SER A 22 -13.40 6.82 -19.95
C SER A 22 -11.97 6.87 -20.47
N ARG A 23 -10.98 6.78 -19.58
CA ARG A 23 -9.56 6.69 -19.98
C ARG A 23 -9.01 5.30 -19.66
N THR A 24 -8.11 4.82 -20.52
CA THR A 24 -7.36 3.60 -20.22
C THR A 24 -6.41 3.86 -19.05
N LEU A 25 -6.01 2.78 -18.37
CA LEU A 25 -4.98 2.86 -17.34
C LEU A 25 -3.69 3.47 -17.91
N ALA A 26 -3.29 3.06 -19.11
CA ALA A 26 -2.10 3.56 -19.80
C ALA A 26 -2.14 5.08 -20.00
N ALA A 27 -3.28 5.64 -20.41
CA ALA A 27 -3.43 7.09 -20.60
C ALA A 27 -3.37 7.86 -19.27
N SER A 28 -3.75 7.22 -18.16
CA SER A 28 -3.84 7.87 -16.84
C SER A 28 -2.55 7.77 -16.03
N LEU A 29 -1.75 6.70 -16.23
CA LEU A 29 -0.54 6.41 -15.45
C LEU A 29 0.47 7.56 -15.37
N PRO A 30 0.83 8.28 -16.45
CA PRO A 30 1.78 9.39 -16.35
C PRO A 30 1.35 10.47 -15.34
N ARG A 31 0.04 10.78 -15.27
CA ARG A 31 -0.53 11.70 -14.28
C ARG A 31 -0.41 11.10 -12.88
N LEU A 32 -0.83 9.85 -12.69
CA LEU A 32 -0.83 9.18 -11.39
C LEU A 32 0.59 9.07 -10.81
N VAL A 33 1.57 8.75 -11.65
CA VAL A 33 3.00 8.70 -11.28
C VAL A 33 3.49 10.07 -10.83
N LEU A 34 3.18 11.14 -11.58
CA LEU A 34 3.58 12.50 -11.23
C LEU A 34 2.96 12.95 -9.90
N GLU A 35 1.68 12.65 -9.70
CA GLU A 35 0.94 12.97 -8.49
C GLU A 35 1.46 12.21 -7.27
N ALA A 36 1.72 10.91 -7.42
CA ALA A 36 2.35 10.08 -6.39
C ALA A 36 3.73 10.62 -5.98
N ARG A 37 4.58 10.98 -6.95
CA ARG A 37 5.90 11.60 -6.67
C ARG A 37 5.77 12.90 -5.90
N ARG A 38 4.81 13.76 -6.29
CA ARG A 38 4.55 15.03 -5.58
C ARG A 38 4.10 14.78 -4.13
N ILE A 39 3.18 13.83 -3.91
CA ILE A 39 2.70 13.48 -2.57
C ILE A 39 3.83 12.89 -1.73
N ALA A 40 4.59 11.95 -2.28
CA ALA A 40 5.74 11.35 -1.60
C ALA A 40 6.77 12.43 -1.22
N ALA A 41 7.16 13.31 -2.15
CA ALA A 41 8.10 14.39 -1.87
C ALA A 41 7.61 15.34 -0.75
N ASN A 42 6.32 15.70 -0.76
CA ASN A 42 5.72 16.54 0.28
C ASN A 42 5.73 15.85 1.65
N VAL A 43 5.38 14.56 1.70
CA VAL A 43 5.38 13.78 2.94
C VAL A 43 6.80 13.58 3.46
N ILE A 44 7.75 13.23 2.59
CA ILE A 44 9.17 13.13 2.92
C ILE A 44 9.66 14.45 3.52
N HIS A 45 9.39 15.59 2.87
CA HIS A 45 9.80 16.90 3.38
C HIS A 45 9.15 17.21 4.74
N GLY A 46 7.86 16.92 4.91
CA GLY A 46 7.13 17.10 6.17
C GLY A 46 7.63 16.20 7.31
N LEU A 47 8.01 14.95 7.01
CA LEU A 47 8.62 14.02 7.96
C LEU A 47 10.02 14.51 8.38
N HIS A 48 10.83 14.98 7.43
CA HIS A 48 12.15 15.55 7.72
C HIS A 48 12.07 16.85 8.52
N GLY A 49 11.09 17.72 8.26
CA GLY A 49 10.88 18.96 9.03
C GLY A 49 10.40 18.72 10.47
N ARG A 50 9.78 17.56 10.74
CA ARG A 50 9.38 17.12 12.09
C ARG A 50 10.47 16.34 12.82
N ARG A 51 11.52 15.88 12.13
CA ARG A 51 12.72 15.35 12.78
C ARG A 51 13.45 16.52 13.46
N ARG A 52 13.21 16.71 14.76
CA ARG A 52 14.23 17.35 15.61
C ARG A 52 15.51 16.53 15.47
N ALA A 53 16.67 17.19 15.41
CA ALA A 53 17.96 16.54 15.45
C ALA A 53 18.06 15.70 16.74
N GLY A 54 17.71 14.42 16.62
CA GLY A 54 17.80 13.37 17.60
C GLY A 54 18.37 12.15 16.89
N SER A 55 19.20 11.39 17.59
CA SER A 55 20.13 10.35 17.11
C SER A 55 19.49 9.24 16.28
N GLY A 56 19.19 9.51 15.02
CA GLY A 56 18.48 8.61 14.11
C GLY A 56 19.21 8.34 12.80
N GLU A 57 20.53 8.21 12.87
CA GLU A 57 21.28 7.25 12.06
C GLU A 57 22.03 6.41 13.10
N SER A 58 21.48 5.26 13.49
CA SER A 58 21.95 4.46 14.62
C SER A 58 23.45 4.20 14.53
N PHE A 59 24.20 5.03 15.25
CA PHE A 59 25.61 4.87 15.51
C PHE A 59 25.74 3.64 16.41
N TRP A 60 26.26 2.54 15.86
CA TRP A 60 26.36 1.29 16.60
C TRP A 60 27.57 1.34 17.54
N GLN A 61 28.79 1.50 16.98
CA GLN A 61 30.01 1.66 17.77
C GLN A 61 31.22 2.20 16.98
N TYR A 62 32.15 2.75 17.74
CA TYR A 62 33.59 2.91 17.46
C TYR A 62 34.33 1.58 17.24
N ARG A 63 34.55 1.12 16.00
CA ARG A 63 35.53 0.05 15.73
C ARG A 63 36.89 0.63 15.35
N ARG A 64 37.98 0.00 15.81
CA ARG A 64 39.34 0.30 15.34
C ARG A 64 39.50 -0.09 13.87
N PHE A 65 40.07 0.81 13.08
CA PHE A 65 40.43 0.57 11.70
C PHE A 65 41.38 -0.63 11.60
N VAL A 66 41.11 -1.52 10.65
CA VAL A 66 41.98 -2.66 10.34
C VAL A 66 42.66 -2.43 8.99
N SER A 67 43.94 -2.77 8.92
CA SER A 67 44.74 -2.63 7.70
C SER A 67 44.13 -3.44 6.56
N GLY A 68 43.81 -2.77 5.45
CA GLY A 68 43.13 -3.36 4.28
C GLY A 68 41.77 -2.74 3.97
N GLU A 69 41.22 -1.92 4.87
CA GLU A 69 39.95 -1.24 4.66
C GLU A 69 40.07 0.09 3.91
N PRO A 70 39.03 0.53 3.17
CA PRO A 70 39.04 1.83 2.50
C PRO A 70 39.19 2.98 3.50
N SER A 71 40.16 3.86 3.27
CA SER A 71 40.41 5.06 4.09
C SER A 71 39.24 6.06 4.13
N GLN A 72 38.30 5.93 3.19
CA GLN A 72 37.08 6.73 3.10
C GLN A 72 36.11 6.48 4.28
N ASN A 73 36.23 5.32 4.93
CA ASN A 73 35.35 4.93 6.03
C ASN A 73 35.86 5.41 7.40
N VAL A 74 37.04 6.05 7.44
CA VAL A 74 37.65 6.56 8.67
C VAL A 74 36.94 7.82 9.11
N ASP A 75 36.48 7.84 10.37
CA ASP A 75 35.99 9.06 11.00
C ASP A 75 37.20 9.87 11.49
N TRP A 76 37.64 10.81 10.65
CA TRP A 76 38.77 11.68 10.95
C TRP A 76 38.55 12.56 12.17
N ARG A 77 37.30 12.90 12.50
CA ARG A 77 36.97 13.79 13.63
C ARG A 77 37.12 13.09 14.97
N ARG A 78 36.75 11.81 15.07
CA ARG A 78 37.02 11.00 16.27
C ARG A 78 38.47 10.56 16.33
N SER A 79 39.04 10.14 15.20
CA SER A 79 40.43 9.65 15.13
C SER A 79 41.47 10.73 15.43
N ALA A 80 41.15 12.02 15.24
CA ALA A 80 42.05 13.12 15.58
C ALA A 80 42.26 13.33 17.10
N ARG A 81 41.48 12.65 17.96
CA ARG A 81 41.53 12.81 19.42
C ARG A 81 42.16 11.61 20.14
N ASP A 82 42.62 10.61 19.40
CA ASP A 82 43.19 9.35 19.91
C ASP A 82 44.39 8.94 19.03
N GLU A 83 45.22 8.01 19.50
CA GLU A 83 46.34 7.44 18.73
C GLU A 83 45.87 6.41 17.69
N HIS A 84 44.59 6.02 17.72
CA HIS A 84 44.02 4.99 16.88
C HIS A 84 43.04 5.55 15.84
N LEU A 85 43.07 4.99 14.63
CA LEU A 85 42.06 5.26 13.61
C LEU A 85 40.77 4.50 13.94
N TYR A 86 39.65 5.20 13.85
CA TYR A 86 38.31 4.67 14.09
C TYR A 86 37.47 4.71 12.81
N VAL A 87 36.77 3.61 12.56
CA VAL A 87 35.75 3.48 11.50
C VAL A 87 34.38 3.54 12.15
N ARG A 88 33.48 4.34 11.60
CA ARG A 88 32.09 4.39 12.05
C ARG A 88 31.36 3.18 11.47
N GLU A 89 31.01 2.22 12.32
CA GLU A 89 30.13 1.12 11.92
C GLU A 89 28.67 1.58 11.97
N HIS A 90 27.99 1.43 10.83
CA HIS A 90 26.55 1.56 10.74
C HIS A 90 25.94 0.19 10.97
N GLU A 91 24.90 0.11 11.81
CA GLU A 91 24.09 -1.10 11.94
C GLU A 91 23.50 -1.43 10.57
N TRP A 92 23.82 -2.62 10.04
CA TRP A 92 23.13 -3.14 8.86
C TRP A 92 21.73 -3.58 9.31
N GLU A 93 20.77 -2.66 9.25
CA GLU A 93 19.36 -3.05 9.29
C GLU A 93 19.08 -3.89 8.04
N ALA A 94 18.69 -5.16 8.22
CA ALA A 94 18.17 -5.94 7.11
C ALA A 94 16.94 -5.22 6.54
N ALA A 95 16.95 -4.90 5.25
CA ALA A 95 15.83 -4.24 4.60
C ALA A 95 14.57 -5.09 4.75
N HIS A 96 13.53 -4.54 5.37
CA HIS A 96 12.23 -5.18 5.45
C HIS A 96 11.63 -5.24 4.05
N THR A 97 10.95 -6.36 3.79
CA THR A 97 10.19 -6.54 2.55
C THR A 97 8.75 -6.15 2.82
N VAL A 98 8.25 -5.19 2.03
CA VAL A 98 6.87 -4.73 2.06
C VAL A 98 6.19 -5.14 0.76
N TRP A 99 5.12 -5.92 0.88
CA TRP A 99 4.25 -6.26 -0.22
C TRP A 99 3.09 -5.28 -0.26
N ILE A 100 2.87 -4.64 -1.41
CA ILE A 100 1.73 -3.77 -1.64
C ILE A 100 0.83 -4.42 -2.69
N TRP A 101 -0.42 -4.69 -2.32
CA TRP A 101 -1.46 -5.12 -3.25
C TRP A 101 -2.41 -3.96 -3.53
N PRO A 102 -2.25 -3.26 -4.67
CA PRO A 102 -3.23 -2.33 -5.17
C PRO A 102 -4.29 -3.10 -5.97
N ASP A 103 -5.51 -3.16 -5.44
CA ASP A 103 -6.66 -3.70 -6.14
C ASP A 103 -6.93 -2.92 -7.42
N ARG A 104 -7.06 -3.65 -8.53
CA ARG A 104 -7.36 -3.12 -9.87
C ARG A 104 -8.59 -3.78 -10.49
N SER A 105 -9.41 -4.46 -9.68
CA SER A 105 -10.67 -5.06 -10.10
C SER A 105 -11.63 -4.01 -10.67
N PRO A 106 -12.62 -4.40 -11.50
CA PRO A 106 -13.56 -3.46 -12.12
C PRO A 106 -14.33 -2.59 -11.12
N SER A 107 -14.61 -3.06 -9.91
CA SER A 107 -15.27 -2.29 -8.85
C SER A 107 -14.49 -1.03 -8.47
N MET A 108 -13.16 -1.07 -8.57
CA MET A 108 -12.27 0.05 -8.26
C MET A 108 -12.38 1.20 -9.27
N ALA A 109 -12.93 0.96 -10.46
CA ALA A 109 -13.12 2.01 -11.47
C ALA A 109 -14.24 3.01 -11.10
N PHE A 110 -15.05 2.73 -10.08
CA PHE A 110 -16.14 3.58 -9.65
C PHE A 110 -15.66 4.94 -9.10
N ALA A 111 -16.38 5.99 -9.47
CA ALA A 111 -16.27 7.34 -8.95
C ALA A 111 -17.66 7.98 -8.94
N SER A 112 -18.09 8.56 -7.82
CA SER A 112 -19.31 9.36 -7.78
C SER A 112 -19.10 10.73 -8.45
N LYS A 113 -20.21 11.41 -8.76
CA LYS A 113 -20.18 12.76 -9.34
C LYS A 113 -19.46 13.79 -8.47
N THR A 114 -19.42 13.56 -7.16
CA THR A 114 -18.75 14.41 -6.18
C THR A 114 -17.28 14.06 -6.00
N ALA A 115 -16.85 12.87 -6.42
CA ALA A 115 -15.48 12.42 -6.32
C ALA A 115 -14.64 12.98 -7.49
N ARG A 116 -13.43 13.46 -7.16
CA ARG A 116 -12.49 13.97 -8.18
C ARG A 116 -11.76 12.87 -8.93
N GLU A 117 -11.66 11.70 -8.32
CA GLU A 117 -10.86 10.56 -8.77
C GLU A 117 -11.59 9.27 -8.43
N SER A 118 -11.38 8.23 -9.22
CA SER A 118 -11.90 6.90 -8.90
C SER A 118 -11.16 6.23 -7.73
N LYS A 119 -11.77 5.20 -7.15
CA LYS A 119 -11.10 4.35 -6.13
C LYS A 119 -9.77 3.80 -6.66
N LEU A 120 -9.72 3.41 -7.93
CA LEU A 120 -8.54 2.90 -8.62
C LEU A 120 -7.44 3.95 -8.72
N GLU A 121 -7.76 5.15 -9.21
CA GLU A 121 -6.77 6.24 -9.30
C GLU A 121 -6.18 6.55 -7.92
N ARG A 122 -7.05 6.65 -6.89
CA ARG A 122 -6.59 6.88 -5.52
C ARG A 122 -5.70 5.76 -4.99
N THR A 123 -6.09 4.51 -5.23
CA THR A 123 -5.35 3.32 -4.80
C THR A 123 -3.95 3.29 -5.41
N LEU A 124 -3.84 3.57 -6.71
CA LEU A 124 -2.55 3.61 -7.41
C LEU A 124 -1.66 4.77 -6.94
N ILE A 125 -2.23 5.96 -6.73
CA ILE A 125 -1.49 7.11 -6.18
C ILE A 125 -0.88 6.77 -4.82
N VAL A 126 -1.67 6.17 -3.92
CA VAL A 126 -1.21 5.79 -2.58
C VAL A 126 -0.15 4.69 -2.67
N ALA A 127 -0.37 3.65 -3.49
CA ALA A 127 0.58 2.55 -3.67
C ALA A 127 1.94 3.04 -4.19
N PHE A 128 1.95 3.88 -5.23
CA PHE A 128 3.17 4.44 -5.79
C PHE A 128 3.88 5.38 -4.80
N ALA A 129 3.14 6.27 -4.14
CA ALA A 129 3.73 7.20 -3.19
C ALA A 129 4.32 6.48 -1.96
N LEU A 130 3.65 5.42 -1.51
CA LEU A 130 4.11 4.55 -0.42
C LEU A 130 5.36 3.77 -0.82
N ALA A 131 5.38 3.21 -2.02
CA ALA A 131 6.55 2.49 -2.53
C ALA A 131 7.79 3.40 -2.60
N GLU A 132 7.64 4.61 -3.12
CA GLU A 132 8.72 5.60 -3.19
C GLU A 132 9.23 6.00 -1.80
N LEU A 133 8.32 6.24 -0.85
CA LEU A 133 8.66 6.58 0.54
C LEU A 133 9.42 5.44 1.22
N LEU A 134 8.96 4.20 1.04
CA LEU A 134 9.56 3.00 1.61
C LEU A 134 10.95 2.71 1.03
N VAL A 135 11.08 2.75 -0.29
CA VAL A 135 12.37 2.54 -0.96
C VAL A 135 13.37 3.64 -0.61
N SER A 136 12.91 4.88 -0.49
CA SER A 136 13.75 5.99 0.01
C SER A 136 14.22 5.75 1.45
N GLY A 137 13.43 5.03 2.25
CA GLY A 137 13.78 4.57 3.60
C GLY A 137 14.66 3.33 3.66
N GLY A 138 15.03 2.73 2.52
CA GLY A 138 15.87 1.53 2.43
C GLY A 138 15.11 0.20 2.37
N GLU A 139 13.78 0.23 2.36
CA GLU A 139 12.95 -0.97 2.33
C GLU A 139 12.79 -1.53 0.90
N ARG A 140 12.44 -2.83 0.78
CA ARG A 140 12.18 -3.48 -0.51
C ARG A 140 10.67 -3.58 -0.74
N VAL A 141 10.19 -3.12 -1.89
CA VAL A 141 8.76 -3.11 -2.21
C VAL A 141 8.47 -4.02 -3.40
N GLY A 142 7.43 -4.87 -3.26
CA GLY A 142 6.94 -5.78 -4.31
C GLY A 142 5.42 -5.75 -4.45
N ILE A 143 4.92 -6.32 -5.55
CA ILE A 143 3.49 -6.55 -5.79
C ILE A 143 3.29 -8.07 -5.92
N PRO A 144 2.50 -8.71 -5.05
CA PRO A 144 2.27 -10.15 -5.11
C PRO A 144 1.81 -10.63 -6.50
N GLY A 145 2.42 -11.69 -7.01
CA GLY A 145 2.10 -12.25 -8.33
C GLY A 145 2.53 -11.41 -9.54
N LEU A 146 2.94 -10.16 -9.36
CA LEU A 146 3.21 -9.22 -10.46
C LEU A 146 4.64 -8.67 -10.48
N MET A 147 5.20 -8.29 -9.32
CA MET A 147 6.51 -7.65 -9.24
C MET A 147 7.29 -8.14 -8.03
N ALA A 148 8.48 -8.71 -8.27
CA ALA A 148 9.39 -9.11 -7.18
C ALA A 148 9.90 -7.90 -6.37
N PRO A 149 10.17 -8.05 -5.06
CA PRO A 149 10.58 -6.93 -4.22
C PRO A 149 11.88 -6.26 -4.66
N THR A 150 11.88 -4.94 -4.74
CA THR A 150 13.02 -4.13 -5.18
C THR A 150 13.23 -2.90 -4.30
N ALA A 151 14.49 -2.50 -4.11
CA ALA A 151 14.89 -1.24 -3.46
C ALA A 151 15.34 -0.20 -4.51
N SER A 152 14.81 -0.29 -5.73
CA SER A 152 15.24 0.53 -6.85
C SER A 152 14.64 1.93 -6.76
N ARG A 153 15.46 2.98 -6.94
CA ARG A 153 15.00 4.38 -6.97
C ARG A 153 13.97 4.70 -8.07
N SER A 154 13.78 3.80 -9.04
CA SER A 154 12.73 3.87 -10.05
C SER A 154 11.56 2.93 -9.76
N VAL A 155 11.25 2.69 -8.48
CA VAL A 155 10.21 1.73 -8.06
C VAL A 155 8.84 2.07 -8.64
N ILE A 156 8.47 3.36 -8.67
CA ILE A 156 7.19 3.78 -9.27
C ILE A 156 7.13 3.39 -10.74
N ASP A 157 8.20 3.67 -11.52
CA ASP A 157 8.22 3.34 -12.95
C ASP A 157 8.15 1.83 -13.18
N LYS A 158 8.83 1.04 -12.33
CA LYS A 158 8.77 -0.43 -12.38
C LYS A 158 7.37 -0.96 -12.06
N MET A 159 6.72 -0.43 -11.03
CA MET A 159 5.35 -0.82 -10.67
C MET A 159 4.37 -0.45 -11.79
N ALA A 160 4.46 0.77 -12.34
CA ALA A 160 3.64 1.22 -13.45
C ALA A 160 3.84 0.34 -14.69
N GLN A 161 5.09 0.02 -15.04
CA GLN A 161 5.41 -0.86 -16.16
C GLN A 161 4.88 -2.28 -15.96
N ALA A 162 5.02 -2.82 -14.75
CA ALA A 162 4.50 -4.15 -14.44
C ALA A 162 2.97 -4.18 -14.59
N MET A 163 2.26 -3.16 -14.09
CA MET A 163 0.80 -3.06 -14.23
C MET A 163 0.33 -2.87 -15.67
N LEU A 164 1.11 -2.21 -16.52
CA LEU A 164 0.80 -2.03 -17.94
C LEU A 164 0.88 -3.33 -18.74
N HIS A 165 1.77 -4.23 -18.34
CA HIS A 165 1.97 -5.54 -18.99
C HIS A 165 1.27 -6.68 -18.24
N ASP A 166 0.39 -6.35 -17.31
CA ASP A 166 -0.36 -7.35 -16.58
C ASP A 166 -1.60 -7.80 -17.38
N ASP A 167 -1.48 -8.99 -17.95
CA ASP A 167 -2.54 -9.66 -18.70
C ASP A 167 -3.39 -10.60 -17.82
N ALA A 168 -3.08 -10.71 -16.53
CA ALA A 168 -3.78 -11.58 -15.59
C ALA A 168 -5.16 -11.01 -15.18
N ASP A 169 -6.01 -11.89 -14.64
CA ASP A 169 -7.29 -11.49 -14.09
C ASP A 169 -7.08 -10.55 -12.89
N ARG A 170 -7.81 -9.42 -12.90
CA ARG A 170 -7.70 -8.37 -11.89
C ARG A 170 -8.56 -8.72 -10.68
N LEU A 171 -8.06 -9.62 -9.85
CA LEU A 171 -8.70 -10.02 -8.59
C LEU A 171 -8.78 -8.83 -7.61
N SER A 172 -9.84 -8.78 -6.81
CA SER A 172 -9.97 -7.77 -5.75
C SER A 172 -9.00 -8.06 -4.58
N LEU A 173 -8.85 -9.34 -4.24
CA LEU A 173 -7.95 -9.83 -3.21
C LEU A 173 -6.62 -10.32 -3.80
N PRO A 174 -5.50 -10.23 -3.06
CA PRO A 174 -4.21 -10.71 -3.54
C PRO A 174 -4.23 -12.21 -3.83
N PRO A 175 -3.46 -12.67 -4.84
CA PRO A 175 -3.31 -14.08 -5.11
C PRO A 175 -2.68 -14.81 -3.92
N SER A 176 -2.89 -16.13 -3.84
CA SER A 176 -2.27 -16.93 -2.79
C SER A 176 -0.75 -16.92 -2.94
N PHE A 177 -0.05 -16.41 -1.92
CA PHE A 177 1.40 -16.49 -1.78
C PHE A 177 1.76 -16.52 -0.29
N VAL A 178 2.99 -16.97 0.01
CA VAL A 178 3.51 -16.99 1.37
C VAL A 178 4.59 -15.92 1.48
N PRO A 179 4.33 -14.79 2.17
CA PRO A 179 5.35 -13.78 2.43
C PRO A 179 6.49 -14.37 3.28
N SER A 180 7.68 -13.79 3.23
CA SER A 180 8.73 -14.14 4.20
C SER A 180 8.29 -13.79 5.63
N ALA A 181 8.82 -14.51 6.62
CA ALA A 181 8.63 -14.13 8.02
C ALA A 181 9.04 -12.66 8.24
N LEU A 182 8.26 -11.91 9.02
CA LEU A 182 8.44 -10.47 9.29
C LEU A 182 8.27 -9.54 8.08
N ALA A 183 7.80 -10.04 6.93
CA ALA A 183 7.35 -9.17 5.86
C ALA A 183 6.09 -8.42 6.30
N GLU A 184 5.92 -7.23 5.73
CA GLU A 184 4.72 -6.44 5.91
C GLU A 184 3.88 -6.48 4.63
N THR A 185 2.56 -6.65 4.75
CA THR A 185 1.65 -6.71 3.61
C THR A 185 0.59 -5.63 3.73
N ILE A 186 0.45 -4.80 2.70
CA ILE A 186 -0.50 -3.71 2.63
C ILE A 186 -1.46 -4.01 1.49
N VAL A 187 -2.73 -4.17 1.81
CA VAL A 187 -3.78 -4.47 0.83
C VAL A 187 -4.68 -3.25 0.71
N LEU A 188 -4.71 -2.65 -0.46
CA LEU A 188 -5.55 -1.51 -0.80
C LEU A 188 -6.67 -2.00 -1.72
N SER A 189 -7.88 -2.14 -1.21
CA SER A 189 -9.04 -2.69 -1.93
C SER A 189 -10.32 -2.04 -1.42
N ASP A 190 -11.44 -2.16 -2.11
CA ASP A 190 -12.75 -1.81 -1.55
C ASP A 190 -13.33 -2.88 -0.61
N PHE A 191 -12.72 -4.08 -0.59
CA PHE A 191 -13.10 -5.23 0.24
C PHE A 191 -14.59 -5.58 0.18
N TRP A 192 -15.22 -5.44 -0.99
CA TRP A 192 -16.61 -5.91 -1.18
C TRP A 192 -16.71 -7.43 -1.40
N SER A 193 -15.57 -8.14 -1.41
CA SER A 193 -15.52 -9.61 -1.44
C SER A 193 -16.19 -10.23 -0.20
N PRO A 194 -16.80 -11.43 -0.33
CA PRO A 194 -17.37 -12.16 0.80
C PRO A 194 -16.36 -12.37 1.94
N ILE A 195 -16.82 -12.27 3.19
CA ILE A 195 -15.96 -12.42 4.37
C ILE A 195 -15.18 -13.75 4.40
N ALA A 196 -15.75 -14.83 3.83
CA ALA A 196 -15.09 -16.12 3.75
C ALA A 196 -13.81 -16.08 2.90
N GLU A 197 -13.83 -15.33 1.79
CA GLU A 197 -12.68 -15.15 0.91
C GLU A 197 -11.62 -14.27 1.57
N ILE A 198 -12.03 -13.17 2.21
CA ILE A 198 -11.12 -12.30 2.98
C ILE A 198 -10.41 -13.10 4.08
N ARG A 199 -11.15 -13.96 4.80
CA ARG A 199 -10.59 -14.84 5.83
C ARG A 199 -9.56 -15.81 5.24
N ALA A 200 -9.85 -16.41 4.09
CA ALA A 200 -8.93 -17.33 3.43
C ALA A 200 -7.64 -16.61 3.00
N THR A 201 -7.76 -15.41 2.42
CA THR A 201 -6.61 -14.56 2.08
C THR A 201 -5.78 -14.21 3.30
N LEU A 202 -6.41 -13.74 4.39
CA LEU A 202 -5.71 -13.42 5.64
C LEU A 202 -4.97 -14.63 6.23
N ALA A 203 -5.58 -15.81 6.21
CA ALA A 203 -4.94 -17.05 6.67
C ALA A 203 -3.71 -17.40 5.84
N GLY A 204 -3.76 -17.22 4.52
CA GLY A 204 -2.61 -17.43 3.62
C GLY A 204 -1.47 -16.44 3.88
N LEU A 205 -1.80 -15.14 3.99
CA LEU A 205 -0.80 -14.09 4.17
C LEU A 205 -0.13 -14.14 5.54
N SER A 206 -0.88 -14.42 6.60
CA SER A 206 -0.37 -14.47 7.98
C SER A 206 0.35 -15.78 8.31
N GLY A 207 0.25 -16.81 7.48
CA GLY A 207 0.78 -18.16 7.77
C GLY A 207 2.29 -18.23 8.04
N SER A 208 3.07 -17.26 7.59
CA SER A 208 4.52 -17.15 7.85
C SER A 208 4.89 -16.24 9.04
N GLY A 209 3.90 -15.68 9.73
CA GLY A 209 4.10 -14.63 10.74
C GLY A 209 4.27 -13.24 10.15
N ALA A 210 3.73 -12.99 8.95
CA ALA A 210 3.70 -11.67 8.36
C ALA A 210 2.67 -10.76 9.06
N HIS A 211 3.00 -9.48 9.15
CA HIS A 211 2.08 -8.46 9.61
C HIS A 211 1.44 -7.77 8.41
N GLY A 212 0.33 -7.07 8.64
CA GLY A 212 -0.28 -6.34 7.54
C GLY A 212 -1.33 -5.34 7.94
N THR A 213 -1.64 -4.49 6.95
CA THR A 213 -2.67 -3.47 7.03
C THR A 213 -3.61 -3.61 5.84
N LEU A 214 -4.89 -3.76 6.13
CA LEU A 214 -5.96 -3.70 5.15
C LEU A 214 -6.51 -2.26 5.12
N VAL A 215 -6.53 -1.65 3.94
CA VAL A 215 -7.09 -0.30 3.72
C VAL A 215 -8.28 -0.40 2.79
N GLN A 216 -9.47 -0.19 3.32
CA GLN A 216 -10.68 -0.11 2.54
C GLN A 216 -10.75 1.23 1.81
N VAL A 217 -10.60 1.24 0.49
CA VAL A 217 -10.74 2.44 -0.33
C VAL A 217 -12.19 2.54 -0.80
N VAL A 218 -12.86 3.63 -0.42
CA VAL A 218 -14.29 3.82 -0.69
C VAL A 218 -14.57 5.16 -1.33
N ASP A 219 -15.60 5.23 -2.15
CA ASP A 219 -16.15 6.48 -2.64
C ASP A 219 -17.12 7.08 -1.61
N PRO A 220 -17.18 8.42 -1.42
CA PRO A 220 -18.11 9.05 -0.48
C PRO A 220 -19.59 8.68 -0.68
N ALA A 221 -20.00 8.37 -1.92
CA ALA A 221 -21.35 7.93 -2.22
C ALA A 221 -21.62 6.49 -1.76
N GLU A 222 -20.60 5.64 -1.70
CA GLU A 222 -20.69 4.29 -1.09
C GLU A 222 -20.83 4.39 0.43
N GLU A 223 -20.36 5.47 1.08
CA GLU A 223 -20.55 5.63 2.53
C GLU A 223 -21.88 6.30 2.89
N SER A 224 -22.20 7.39 2.19
CA SER A 224 -23.36 8.23 2.52
C SER A 224 -24.66 7.78 1.88
N PHE A 225 -24.60 6.90 0.88
CA PHE A 225 -25.74 6.45 0.06
C PHE A 225 -26.66 7.62 -0.37
N PRO A 226 -26.17 8.60 -1.15
CA PRO A 226 -26.91 9.83 -1.47
C PRO A 226 -27.91 9.63 -2.61
N TYR A 227 -28.59 8.48 -2.66
CA TYR A 227 -29.47 8.08 -3.74
C TYR A 227 -30.95 8.21 -3.33
N SER A 228 -31.78 8.77 -4.21
CA SER A 228 -33.22 8.93 -3.98
C SER A 228 -34.03 8.68 -5.25
N GLY A 229 -35.29 8.28 -5.08
CA GLY A 229 -36.19 7.94 -6.17
C GLY A 229 -35.83 6.60 -6.82
N ARG A 230 -36.17 6.46 -8.10
CA ARG A 230 -35.90 5.24 -8.86
C ARG A 230 -34.47 5.24 -9.35
N VAL A 231 -33.64 4.33 -8.84
CA VAL A 231 -32.22 4.21 -9.18
C VAL A 231 -31.91 2.78 -9.58
N GLU A 232 -31.21 2.62 -10.68
CA GLU A 232 -30.66 1.33 -11.12
C GLU A 232 -29.19 1.25 -10.72
N PHE A 233 -28.86 0.26 -9.90
CA PHE A 233 -27.50 -0.06 -9.50
C PHE A 233 -26.99 -1.18 -10.40
N VAL A 234 -25.91 -0.92 -11.12
CA VAL A 234 -25.28 -1.89 -12.03
C VAL A 234 -23.99 -2.37 -11.39
N GLU A 235 -23.83 -3.67 -11.29
CA GLU A 235 -22.63 -4.28 -10.77
C GLU A 235 -21.54 -4.32 -11.88
N PRO A 236 -20.31 -3.82 -11.63
CA PRO A 236 -19.26 -3.70 -12.65
C PRO A 236 -18.68 -5.02 -13.20
N GLU A 237 -18.77 -6.11 -12.45
CA GLU A 237 -18.20 -7.43 -12.78
C GLU A 237 -19.21 -8.36 -13.47
N GLY A 238 -20.39 -7.86 -13.81
CA GLY A 238 -21.40 -8.57 -14.60
C GLY A 238 -22.41 -9.37 -13.78
N PHE A 239 -22.47 -9.16 -12.46
CA PHE A 239 -23.45 -9.80 -11.57
C PHE A 239 -24.88 -9.23 -11.71
N GLY A 240 -25.10 -8.30 -12.65
CA GLY A 240 -26.41 -7.82 -13.06
C GLY A 240 -26.72 -6.40 -12.58
N ALA A 241 -27.99 -6.04 -12.65
CA ALA A 241 -28.49 -4.74 -12.21
C ALA A 241 -29.66 -4.92 -11.24
N ILE A 242 -29.68 -4.09 -10.20
CA ILE A 242 -30.74 -4.05 -9.21
C ILE A 242 -31.40 -2.68 -9.29
N THR A 243 -32.71 -2.65 -9.56
CA THR A 243 -33.48 -1.39 -9.56
C THR A 243 -34.16 -1.18 -8.21
N ALA A 244 -33.77 -0.12 -7.50
CA ALA A 244 -34.52 0.39 -6.37
C ALA A 244 -35.65 1.30 -6.86
N GLY A 245 -36.91 1.01 -6.50
CA GLY A 245 -38.04 1.89 -6.81
C GLY A 245 -37.99 3.21 -6.02
N ARG A 246 -37.56 3.14 -4.75
CA ARG A 246 -37.25 4.27 -3.86
C ARG A 246 -35.94 3.97 -3.13
N ALA A 247 -34.82 4.42 -3.68
CA ALA A 247 -33.48 4.14 -3.15
C ALA A 247 -33.31 4.60 -1.69
N GLU A 248 -33.93 5.71 -1.31
CA GLU A 248 -33.86 6.26 0.05
C GLU A 248 -34.40 5.29 1.13
N SER A 249 -35.27 4.34 0.76
CA SER A 249 -35.75 3.32 1.69
C SER A 249 -34.69 2.28 2.07
N TRP A 250 -33.59 2.19 1.32
CA TRP A 250 -32.54 1.18 1.54
C TRP A 250 -31.42 1.68 2.44
N VAL A 251 -31.37 2.98 2.75
CA VAL A 251 -30.28 3.59 3.52
C VAL A 251 -30.02 2.84 4.83
N GLN A 252 -31.07 2.54 5.60
CA GLN A 252 -30.93 1.87 6.89
C GLN A 252 -30.34 0.47 6.76
N ASP A 253 -30.91 -0.36 5.88
CA ASP A 253 -30.45 -1.73 5.64
C ASP A 253 -29.03 -1.75 5.04
N TYR A 254 -28.74 -0.82 4.13
CA TYR A 254 -27.44 -0.67 3.50
C TYR A 254 -26.37 -0.33 4.54
N THR A 255 -26.58 0.72 5.35
CA THR A 255 -25.64 1.13 6.39
C THR A 255 -25.44 0.03 7.44
N ALA A 256 -26.50 -0.70 7.81
CA ALA A 256 -26.40 -1.82 8.74
C ALA A 256 -25.54 -2.98 8.19
N ARG A 257 -25.74 -3.34 6.91
CA ARG A 257 -24.94 -4.39 6.25
C ARG A 257 -23.48 -3.96 6.06
N LEU A 258 -23.26 -2.70 5.71
CA LEU A 258 -21.92 -2.13 5.59
C LEU A 258 -21.16 -2.18 6.92
N ALA A 259 -21.81 -1.74 8.01
CA ALA A 259 -21.23 -1.79 9.35
C ALA A 259 -20.90 -3.24 9.75
N LEU A 260 -21.84 -4.17 9.55
CA LEU A 260 -21.65 -5.59 9.86
C LEU A 260 -20.44 -6.18 9.11
N HIS A 261 -20.32 -5.92 7.80
CA HIS A 261 -19.21 -6.42 7.00
C HIS A 261 -17.86 -5.88 7.47
N ARG A 262 -17.77 -4.57 7.75
CA ARG A 262 -16.58 -3.93 8.30
C ARG A 262 -16.20 -4.49 9.68
N ASP A 263 -17.19 -4.75 10.53
CA ASP A 263 -16.97 -5.35 11.85
C ASP A 263 -16.46 -6.78 11.74
N GLN A 264 -16.93 -7.55 10.76
CA GLN A 264 -16.40 -8.88 10.47
C GLN A 264 -14.94 -8.83 10.01
N ILE A 265 -14.58 -7.91 9.09
CA ILE A 265 -13.18 -7.74 8.66
C ILE A 265 -12.29 -7.34 9.84
N ARG A 266 -12.76 -6.41 10.68
CA ARG A 266 -12.03 -5.98 11.89
C ARG A 266 -11.86 -7.13 12.88
N ALA A 267 -12.87 -7.97 13.05
CA ALA A 267 -12.79 -9.13 13.91
C ALA A 267 -11.78 -10.17 13.40
N GLU A 268 -11.67 -10.38 12.09
CA GLU A 268 -10.66 -11.30 11.53
C GLU A 268 -9.25 -10.73 11.60
N THR A 269 -9.06 -9.44 11.30
CA THR A 269 -7.74 -8.77 11.36
C THR A 269 -7.21 -8.67 12.80
N ASN A 270 -8.06 -8.37 13.78
CA ASN A 270 -7.67 -8.31 15.19
C ASN A 270 -7.14 -9.64 15.74
N LYS A 271 -7.60 -10.79 15.23
CA LYS A 271 -7.07 -12.11 15.65
C LYS A 271 -5.60 -12.31 15.27
N LEU A 272 -5.11 -11.51 14.32
CA LEU A 272 -3.78 -11.61 13.74
C LEU A 272 -2.89 -10.42 14.13
N ASP A 273 -3.39 -9.48 14.94
CA ASP A 273 -2.79 -8.16 15.19
C ASP A 273 -2.56 -7.35 13.90
N TRP A 274 -3.44 -7.53 12.91
CA TRP A 274 -3.45 -6.74 11.67
C TRP A 274 -4.35 -5.51 11.82
N LEU A 275 -4.01 -4.44 11.10
CA LEU A 275 -4.78 -3.21 11.10
C LEU A 275 -5.82 -3.23 9.98
N PHE A 276 -7.03 -2.76 10.28
CA PHE A 276 -8.06 -2.45 9.28
C PHE A 276 -8.47 -0.99 9.40
N THR A 277 -8.38 -0.25 8.29
CA THR A 277 -8.77 1.15 8.22
C THR A 277 -9.54 1.44 6.94
N THR A 278 -10.27 2.56 6.91
CA THR A 278 -11.05 3.00 5.76
C THR A 278 -10.52 4.35 5.27
N HIS A 279 -10.45 4.51 3.95
CA HIS A 279 -10.03 5.72 3.28
C HIS A 279 -11.04 6.12 2.22
N ALA A 280 -11.73 7.24 2.42
CA ALA A 280 -12.61 7.82 1.43
C ALA A 280 -11.83 8.64 0.38
N THR A 281 -12.22 8.56 -0.89
CA THR A 281 -11.51 9.20 -2.01
C THR A 281 -11.53 10.74 -1.96
N ASP A 282 -12.41 11.35 -1.18
CA ASP A 282 -12.46 12.80 -0.94
C ASP A 282 -11.46 13.29 0.12
N ARG A 283 -10.95 12.40 0.97
CA ARG A 283 -9.90 12.72 1.97
C ARG A 283 -8.53 12.84 1.32
N SER A 284 -7.54 13.39 2.02
CA SER A 284 -6.19 13.56 1.47
C SER A 284 -5.44 12.22 1.36
N ALA A 285 -4.87 11.91 0.18
CA ALA A 285 -3.98 10.76 0.03
C ALA A 285 -2.72 10.85 0.92
N ALA A 286 -2.24 12.07 1.19
CA ALA A 286 -1.09 12.28 2.07
C ALA A 286 -1.39 11.93 3.53
N GLU A 287 -2.64 12.08 3.98
CA GLU A 287 -3.07 11.68 5.33
C GLU A 287 -2.97 10.16 5.51
N LEU A 288 -3.51 9.40 4.56
CA LEU A 288 -3.38 7.94 4.55
C LEU A 288 -1.92 7.50 4.45
N LEU A 289 -1.13 8.15 3.59
CA LEU A 289 0.28 7.82 3.44
C LEU A 289 1.06 7.98 4.75
N LEU A 290 0.80 9.06 5.50
CA LEU A 290 1.38 9.31 6.81
C LEU A 290 0.92 8.27 7.85
N PHE A 291 -0.37 7.91 7.85
CA PHE A 291 -0.92 6.88 8.73
C PHE A 291 -0.24 5.53 8.50
N LEU A 292 -0.15 5.09 7.24
CA LEU A 292 0.50 3.83 6.88
C LEU A 292 1.98 3.86 7.26
N HIS A 293 2.71 4.93 6.91
CA HIS A 293 4.12 5.03 7.26
C HIS A 293 4.36 5.00 8.77
N ALA A 294 3.53 5.68 9.57
CA ALA A 294 3.63 5.66 11.02
C ALA A 294 3.34 4.27 11.62
N GLY A 295 2.31 3.58 11.10
CA GLY A 295 1.96 2.22 11.55
C GLY A 295 3.12 1.22 11.36
N MET A 296 3.79 1.26 10.21
CA MET A 296 4.93 0.40 9.91
C MET A 296 6.12 0.66 10.85
N GLN A 297 6.39 1.91 11.21
CA GLN A 297 7.48 2.26 12.14
C GLN A 297 7.25 1.69 13.55
N VAL A 298 6.00 1.67 14.02
CA VAL A 298 5.63 1.08 15.32
C VAL A 298 5.81 -0.44 15.29
N SER A 299 5.34 -1.10 14.23
CA SER A 299 5.52 -2.54 14.02
C SER A 299 7.01 -2.94 14.04
N LYS A 300 7.85 -2.18 13.34
CA LYS A 300 9.31 -2.37 13.30
C LYS A 300 9.96 -2.25 14.69
N SER A 301 9.52 -1.30 15.52
CA SER A 301 10.02 -1.14 16.90
C SER A 301 9.58 -2.29 17.83
N GLY A 302 8.37 -2.84 17.63
CA GLY A 302 7.88 -4.00 18.36
C GLY A 302 8.71 -5.26 18.06
N ALA A 303 8.96 -5.53 16.77
CA ALA A 303 9.78 -6.66 16.31
C ALA A 303 11.24 -6.60 16.82
N ARG A 304 11.81 -5.40 16.97
CA ARG A 304 13.15 -5.21 17.58
C ARG A 304 13.22 -5.57 19.06
N THR A 305 12.13 -5.37 19.79
CA THR A 305 12.12 -5.62 21.25
C THR A 305 12.07 -7.12 21.56
N THR A 306 11.39 -7.90 20.72
CA THR A 306 11.29 -9.37 20.86
C THR A 306 12.54 -10.12 20.42
N THR A 307 13.44 -9.51 19.65
CA THR A 307 14.69 -10.15 19.17
C THR A 307 15.89 -10.01 20.11
N ILE A 308 15.78 -9.24 21.22
CA ILE A 308 16.83 -9.19 22.25
C ILE A 308 16.76 -10.45 23.11
N LYS A 309 17.33 -11.56 22.63
CA LYS A 309 17.69 -12.69 23.49
C LYS A 309 18.80 -12.25 24.44
N ALA A 310 18.50 -12.22 25.73
CA ALA A 310 19.50 -12.14 26.79
C ALA A 310 20.55 -13.24 26.57
N GLY A 311 21.79 -12.83 26.26
CA GLY A 311 22.93 -13.74 26.28
C GLY A 311 23.15 -14.27 27.71
N PRO A 312 23.64 -15.51 27.87
CA PRO A 312 23.88 -16.05 29.20
C PRO A 312 24.98 -15.21 29.86
N ALA A 313 24.69 -14.73 31.07
CA ALA A 313 25.71 -14.17 31.95
C ALA A 313 26.68 -15.31 32.30
N ALA A 314 27.96 -15.12 31.96
CA ALA A 314 29.08 -15.89 32.46
C ALA A 314 29.83 -15.05 33.50
#